data_AF-A0A947IJN1-F1
#
_entry.id   AF-A0A947IJN1-F1
#
_cell.length_a   1.000
_cell.length_b   1.000
_cell.length_c   1.000
_cell.angle_alpha   90.00
_cell.angle_beta   90.00
_cell.angle_gamma   90.00
#
_symmetry.space_group_name_H-M   'P 1'
#
loop_
_entity.id
_entity.type
_entity.pdbx_description
1 polymer ?
#
loop_
_entity_poly.entity_id
_entity_poly.type
_entity_poly.pdbx_seq_one_letter_code
_entity_poly.pdbx_strand_id
1 'polypeptide(L)'
;MKYQAKNMFLGVAFFSAMLAGCASTDTDSSGQEGADKVSTYTESSDSMNDSYNSQDMANLETVFYFEFDQATLTVKARKALDAQIVRLKKTTGPVRLEGHADER
;
A
#
# COMPACT_ATOMS: atom_id res chain seq x y z
N MET A 1 -39.71 -28.52 16.60
CA MET A 1 -38.62 -27.88 15.84
C MET A 1 -37.78 -27.01 16.80
N LYS A 2 -36.75 -27.56 17.47
CA LYS A 2 -35.96 -26.83 18.48
C LYS A 2 -34.45 -27.14 18.44
N TYR A 3 -33.90 -27.56 17.30
CA TYR A 3 -32.48 -27.96 17.20
C TYR A 3 -31.66 -27.27 16.09
N GLN A 4 -32.20 -26.25 15.42
CA GLN A 4 -31.48 -25.61 14.31
C GLN A 4 -30.59 -24.42 14.72
N ALA A 5 -30.81 -23.81 15.89
CA ALA A 5 -30.06 -22.62 16.29
C ALA A 5 -28.68 -22.95 16.92
N LYS A 6 -28.55 -24.09 17.62
CA LYS A 6 -27.36 -24.40 18.42
C LYS A 6 -26.14 -24.79 17.56
N ASN A 7 -26.38 -25.39 16.39
CA ASN A 7 -25.31 -25.82 15.47
C ASN A 7 -24.88 -24.71 14.51
N MET A 8 -25.71 -23.68 14.33
CA MET A 8 -25.42 -22.52 13.47
C MET A 8 -24.46 -21.53 14.15
N PHE A 9 -24.54 -21.37 15.47
CA PHE A 9 -23.59 -20.54 16.23
C PHE A 9 -22.17 -21.11 16.24
N LEU A 10 -22.01 -22.44 16.18
CA LEU A 10 -20.69 -23.07 16.20
C LEU A 10 -19.95 -22.94 14.87
N GLY A 11 -20.68 -22.87 13.74
CA GLY A 11 -20.10 -22.68 12.41
C GLY A 11 -19.60 -21.25 12.16
N VAL A 12 -20.30 -20.24 12.67
CA VAL A 12 -19.91 -18.82 12.51
C VAL A 12 -18.63 -18.49 13.28
N ALA A 13 -18.44 -19.08 14.47
CA ALA A 13 -17.22 -18.87 15.26
C ALA A 13 -15.96 -19.42 14.59
N PHE A 14 -16.07 -20.51 13.83
CA PHE A 14 -14.94 -21.14 13.14
C PHE A 14 -14.50 -20.36 11.89
N PHE A 15 -15.43 -19.68 11.22
CA PHE A 15 -15.14 -18.90 10.00
C PHE A 15 -14.43 -17.56 10.30
N SER A 16 -14.73 -16.93 11.45
CA SER A 16 -14.12 -15.66 11.85
C SER A 16 -12.62 -15.78 12.20
N ALA A 17 -12.13 -16.98 12.54
CA ALA A 17 -10.73 -17.22 12.85
C ALA A 17 -9.81 -17.19 11.62
N MET A 18 -10.34 -17.46 10.42
CA MET A 18 -9.54 -17.46 9.17
C MET A 18 -9.31 -16.05 8.58
N LEU A 19 -10.03 -15.02 9.04
CA LEU A 19 -9.88 -13.66 8.52
C LEU A 19 -8.72 -12.86 9.14
N ALA A 20 -8.16 -13.31 10.27
CA ALA A 20 -7.05 -12.62 10.94
C ALA A 20 -5.66 -12.97 10.37
N GLY A 21 -5.57 -13.88 9.38
CA GLY A 21 -4.29 -14.45 8.93
C GLY A 21 -3.63 -13.80 7.71
N CYS A 22 -4.26 -12.82 7.04
CA CYS A 22 -3.71 -12.24 5.81
C CYS A 22 -2.92 -10.93 6.02
N ALA A 23 -2.72 -10.50 7.27
CA ALA A 23 -1.92 -9.33 7.61
C ALA A 23 -0.95 -9.61 8.77
N SER A 24 -0.11 -10.64 8.65
CA SER A 24 1.04 -10.81 9.53
C SER A 24 2.24 -10.14 8.87
N THR A 25 2.60 -8.93 9.32
CA THR A 25 3.97 -8.42 9.15
C THR A 25 4.67 -8.69 10.47
N ASP A 26 5.61 -9.63 10.48
CA ASP A 26 6.51 -9.83 11.61
C ASP A 26 7.33 -8.54 11.77
N THR A 27 7.14 -7.86 12.90
CA THR A 27 8.08 -6.85 13.38
C THR A 27 8.89 -7.46 14.50
N ASP A 28 9.76 -8.40 14.14
CA ASP A 28 10.86 -8.76 15.01
C ASP A 28 11.86 -7.60 15.05
N SER A 29 11.92 -6.96 16.21
CA SER A 29 12.93 -5.96 16.57
C SER A 29 14.21 -6.66 17.03
N SER A 30 14.86 -7.38 16.13
CA SER A 30 16.22 -7.87 16.32
C SER A 30 16.92 -7.87 14.96
N GLY A 31 18.04 -7.15 14.88
CA GLY A 31 18.74 -6.91 13.63
C GLY A 31 19.12 -8.19 12.91
N GLN A 32 18.71 -8.29 11.64
CA GLN A 32 19.30 -9.20 10.69
C GLN A 32 19.26 -8.56 9.29
N GLU A 33 20.45 -8.41 8.72
CA GLU A 33 20.69 -7.87 7.40
C GLU A 33 20.07 -8.78 6.32
N GLY A 34 19.42 -8.20 5.31
CA GLY A 34 19.23 -8.84 4.02
C GLY A 34 17.90 -9.58 3.75
N ALA A 35 16.78 -9.20 4.35
CA ALA A 35 15.47 -9.68 3.92
C ALA A 35 14.54 -8.52 3.53
N ASP A 36 14.03 -8.59 2.31
CA ASP A 36 12.98 -7.76 1.69
C ASP A 36 11.84 -7.47 2.67
N LYS A 37 11.97 -6.38 3.41
CA LYS A 37 10.93 -5.89 4.31
C LYS A 37 10.02 -5.00 3.48
N VAL A 38 9.02 -5.62 2.85
CA VAL A 38 7.89 -4.88 2.25
C VAL A 38 7.27 -4.02 3.35
N SER A 39 7.62 -2.74 3.34
CA SER A 39 7.11 -1.76 4.29
C SER A 39 5.66 -1.44 3.91
N THR A 40 4.71 -2.00 4.64
CA THR A 40 3.31 -1.54 4.58
C THR A 40 3.29 -0.07 4.97
N TYR A 41 2.99 0.77 3.99
CA TYR A 41 2.88 2.20 4.19
C TYR A 41 1.65 2.51 5.04
N THR A 42 1.89 3.08 6.21
CA THR A 42 0.85 3.68 7.05
C THR A 42 0.86 5.18 6.75
N GLU A 43 -0.18 5.68 6.07
CA GLU A 43 -0.45 7.11 5.94
C GLU A 43 -0.41 7.73 7.35
N SER A 44 0.58 8.57 7.64
CA SER A 44 0.46 9.49 8.76
C SER A 44 -0.52 10.56 8.29
N SER A 45 -1.70 10.60 8.90
CA SER A 45 -2.74 11.58 8.65
C SER A 45 -2.35 12.96 9.19
N ASP A 46 -1.14 13.41 8.89
CA ASP A 46 -0.73 14.80 9.07
C ASP A 46 -1.08 15.51 7.77
N SER A 47 -1.98 16.48 7.88
CA SER A 47 -2.61 17.15 6.75
C SER A 47 -1.59 17.62 5.72
N MET A 48 -1.57 16.98 4.54
CA MET A 48 -0.92 17.48 3.33
C MET A 48 -1.58 18.79 2.90
N ASN A 49 -1.25 19.87 3.61
CA ASN A 49 -1.47 21.25 3.21
C ASN A 49 -0.19 21.79 2.57
N ASP A 50 0.36 21.05 1.61
CA ASP A 50 1.44 21.56 0.78
C ASP A 50 0.80 22.11 -0.49
N SER A 51 0.93 23.44 -0.66
CA SER A 51 0.32 24.23 -1.72
C SER A 51 0.97 23.91 -3.06
N TYR A 52 0.66 22.74 -3.61
CA TYR A 52 1.01 22.37 -4.97
C TYR A 52 0.30 23.31 -5.96
N ASN A 53 1.05 24.26 -6.52
CA ASN A 53 0.57 25.23 -7.50
C ASN A 53 0.14 24.51 -8.79
N SER A 54 -0.94 24.96 -9.43
CA SER A 54 -1.48 24.39 -10.67
C SER A 54 -0.44 24.27 -11.79
N GLN A 55 0.55 25.17 -11.81
CA GLN A 55 1.64 25.15 -12.79
C GLN A 55 2.63 24.00 -12.56
N ASP A 56 2.87 23.60 -11.31
CA ASP A 56 3.79 22.51 -10.96
C ASP A 56 3.17 21.13 -11.25
N MET A 57 1.84 21.06 -11.33
CA MET A 57 1.11 19.82 -11.61
C MET A 57 1.33 19.31 -13.03
N ALA A 58 1.72 20.16 -13.98
CA ALA A 58 1.93 19.75 -15.37
C ALA A 58 3.19 18.90 -15.57
N ASN A 59 4.21 19.04 -14.71
CA ASN A 59 5.54 18.44 -14.86
C ASN A 59 5.86 17.41 -13.76
N LEU A 60 4.85 16.72 -13.23
CA LEU A 60 5.05 15.70 -12.22
C LEU A 60 5.65 14.42 -12.81
N GLU A 61 6.52 13.76 -12.05
CA GLU A 61 7.18 12.50 -12.41
C GLU A 61 6.17 11.36 -12.59
N THR A 62 6.26 10.61 -13.69
CA THR A 62 5.35 9.49 -14.01
C THR A 62 6.07 8.14 -14.07
N VAL A 63 7.40 8.13 -13.96
CA VAL A 63 8.24 6.93 -13.98
C VAL A 63 8.98 6.88 -12.66
N PHE A 64 8.79 5.80 -11.91
CA PHE A 64 9.40 5.64 -10.59
C PHE A 64 10.34 4.43 -10.62
N TYR A 65 11.61 4.66 -10.30
CA TYR A 65 12.62 3.61 -10.26
C TYR A 65 12.67 2.91 -8.90
N PHE A 66 13.03 1.64 -8.95
CA PHE A 66 13.28 0.79 -7.79
C PHE A 66 14.76 0.38 -7.78
N GLU A 67 15.25 0.02 -6.61
CA GLU A 67 16.57 -0.59 -6.47
C GLU A 67 16.57 -2.03 -7.01
N PHE A 68 17.75 -2.60 -7.25
CA PHE A 68 17.89 -3.95 -7.77
C PHE A 68 17.19 -4.98 -6.88
N ASP A 69 16.34 -5.82 -7.49
CA ASP A 69 15.55 -6.85 -6.81
C ASP A 69 14.70 -6.29 -5.64
N GLN A 70 14.11 -5.10 -5.82
CA GLN A 70 13.28 -4.45 -4.83
C GLN A 70 11.94 -3.98 -5.40
N ALA A 71 10.89 -4.07 -4.59
CA ALA A 71 9.59 -3.45 -4.84
C ALA A 71 9.29 -2.27 -3.89
N THR A 72 10.26 -1.90 -3.04
CA THR A 72 10.09 -0.83 -2.05
C THR A 72 10.36 0.55 -2.65
N LEU A 73 9.40 1.47 -2.52
CA LEU A 73 9.58 2.87 -2.93
C LEU A 73 10.56 3.61 -2.00
N THR A 74 11.53 4.29 -2.60
CA THR A 74 12.41 5.24 -1.91
C THR A 74 11.61 6.42 -1.35
N VAL A 75 12.14 7.10 -0.32
CA VAL A 75 11.51 8.31 0.25
C VAL A 75 11.27 9.38 -0.82
N LYS A 76 12.22 9.54 -1.76
CA LYS A 76 12.08 10.45 -2.89
C LYS A 76 10.90 10.06 -3.81
N ALA A 77 10.83 8.78 -4.20
CA ALA A 77 9.76 8.27 -5.05
C ALA A 77 8.39 8.43 -4.39
N ARG A 78 8.29 8.18 -3.07
CA ARG A 78 7.05 8.41 -2.31
C ARG A 78 6.61 9.87 -2.34
N LYS A 79 7.52 10.82 -2.07
CA LYS A 79 7.18 12.26 -2.13
C LYS A 79 6.71 12.71 -3.51
N ALA A 80 7.33 12.19 -4.57
CA ALA A 80 6.91 12.47 -5.94
C ALA A 80 5.53 11.84 -6.25
N LEU A 81 5.24 10.66 -5.71
CA LEU A 81 3.93 10.02 -5.82
C LEU A 81 2.84 10.79 -5.06
N ASP A 82 3.15 11.37 -3.89
CA ASP A 82 2.20 12.22 -3.15
C ASP A 82 1.74 13.42 -3.98
N ALA A 83 2.65 14.04 -4.72
CA ALA A 83 2.31 15.12 -5.64
C ALA A 83 1.39 14.63 -6.78
N GLN A 84 1.61 13.42 -7.31
CA GLN A 84 0.69 12.80 -8.26
C GLN A 84 -0.68 12.53 -7.65
N ILE A 85 -0.76 12.09 -6.39
CA ILE A 85 -2.03 11.86 -5.70
C ILE A 85 -2.85 13.15 -5.63
N VAL A 86 -2.21 14.28 -5.32
CA VAL A 86 -2.89 15.59 -5.29
C VAL A 86 -3.47 15.96 -6.65
N ARG A 87 -2.73 15.69 -7.75
CA ARG A 87 -3.23 15.88 -9.12
C ARG A 87 -4.37 14.92 -9.43
N LEU A 88 -4.18 13.62 -9.15
CA LEU A 88 -5.13 12.56 -9.51
C LEU A 88 -6.49 12.73 -8.81
N LYS A 89 -6.49 13.21 -7.55
CA LYS A 89 -7.71 13.56 -6.80
C LYS A 89 -8.56 14.64 -7.51
N LYS A 90 -7.98 15.44 -8.41
CA LYS A 90 -8.66 16.50 -9.18
C LYS A 90 -8.97 16.09 -10.63
N THR A 91 -8.56 14.89 -11.05
CA THR A 91 -8.78 14.38 -12.41
C THR A 91 -9.78 13.23 -12.39
N THR A 92 -10.46 13.02 -13.52
CA THR A 92 -11.34 11.86 -13.73
C THR A 92 -10.84 11.03 -14.90
N GLY A 93 -11.02 9.71 -14.81
CA GLY A 93 -10.59 8.77 -15.86
C GLY A 93 -9.79 7.59 -15.30
N PRO A 94 -9.58 6.55 -16.12
CA PRO A 94 -8.80 5.39 -15.72
C PRO A 94 -7.30 5.74 -15.60
N VAL A 95 -6.64 5.16 -14.61
CA VAL A 95 -5.17 5.21 -14.46
C VAL A 95 -4.62 3.82 -14.72
N ARG A 96 -3.55 3.72 -15.52
CA ARG A 96 -2.83 2.47 -15.78
C ARG A 96 -1.46 2.55 -15.13
N LEU A 97 -1.14 1.58 -14.27
CA LEU A 97 0.19 1.43 -13.67
C LEU A 97 0.92 0.32 -14.43
N GLU A 98 2.08 0.64 -15.01
CA GLU A 98 2.91 -0.29 -15.77
C GLU A 98 4.17 -0.58 -14.98
N GLY A 99 4.38 -1.85 -14.64
CA GLY A 99 5.61 -2.32 -14.00
C GLY A 99 6.59 -2.81 -15.05
N HIS A 100 7.83 -2.37 -14.96
CA HIS A 100 8.94 -2.82 -15.81
C HIS A 100 10.05 -3.35 -14.89
N ALA A 101 10.57 -4.52 -15.22
CA ALA A 101 11.80 -5.06 -14.65
C ALA A 101 12.90 -5.06 -15.71
N ASP A 102 14.15 -5.04 -15.26
CA ASP A 102 15.30 -5.30 -16.13
C ASP A 102 15.48 -6.82 -16.30
N GLU A 103 16.21 -7.25 -17.33
CA GLU A 103 16.40 -8.67 -17.71
C GLU A 103 17.54 -9.38 -16.97
N ARG A 104 18.20 -8.68 -16.04
CA ARG A 104 19.46 -9.10 -15.43
C ARG A 104 19.31 -10.19 -14.36
#